data_AF-E9KNQ6-F1
#
_entry.id   AF-E9KNQ6-F1
#
_cell.length_a   1.000
_cell.length_b   1.000
_cell.length_c   1.000
_cell.angle_alpha   90.00
_cell.angle_beta   90.00
_cell.angle_gamma   90.00
#
_symmetry.space_group_name_H-M   'P 1'
#
loop_
_entity.id
_entity.type
_entity.pdbx_description
1 polymer ?
#
loop_
_entity_poly.entity_id
_entity_poly.type
_entity_poly.pdbx_seq_one_letter_code
_entity_poly.pdbx_strand_id
1 'polypeptide(L)' 'MKAISESDTVILAYGAYAKRPVVVERVEQVMEMLKPHKKKVKKLINPVTNEVMHPLNPKARQKWTLK' A
#
# COMPACT_ATOMS: atom_id res chain seq x y z
N MET A 1 7.28 12.79 8.75
CA MET A 1 6.31 12.79 7.64
C MET A 1 4.97 13.30 8.14
N LYS A 2 4.55 14.49 7.70
CA LYS A 2 3.33 15.16 8.17
C LYS A 2 2.05 14.40 7.78
N ALA A 3 1.98 13.93 6.53
CA ALA A 3 0.81 13.24 5.99
C ALA A 3 0.43 11.96 6.75
N ILE A 4 1.39 11.11 7.13
CA ILE A 4 1.10 9.85 7.86
C ILE A 4 0.62 10.14 9.28
N SER A 5 1.19 11.15 9.93
CA SER A 5 0.80 11.54 11.29
C SER A 5 -0.62 12.09 11.32
N GLU A 6 -0.97 12.95 10.35
CA GLU A 6 -2.27 13.61 10.24
C GLU A 6 -3.38 12.73 9.67
N SER A 7 -3.01 11.61 9.01
CA SER A 7 -4.01 10.69 8.46
C SER A 7 -4.57 9.75 9.52
N ASP A 8 -5.87 9.46 9.40
CA ASP A 8 -6.52 8.39 10.16
C ASP A 8 -6.14 7.01 9.62
N THR A 9 -5.97 6.89 8.31
CA THR A 9 -5.63 5.64 7.62
C THR A 9 -4.65 5.89 6.47
N VAL A 10 -3.68 4.99 6.33
CA VAL A 10 -2.72 4.96 5.22
C VAL A 10 -2.98 3.71 4.40
N ILE A 11 -3.16 3.85 3.08
CA ILE A 11 -3.43 2.72 2.18
C ILE A 11 -2.22 2.48 1.28
N LEU A 12 -1.64 1.27 1.36
CA LEU A 12 -0.61 0.81 0.44
C LEU A 12 -1.27 0.19 -0.81
N ALA A 13 -1.03 0.80 -1.97
CA ALA A 13 -1.66 0.40 -3.24
C ALA A 13 -0.66 0.44 -4.43
N TYR A 14 0.59 0.07 -4.18
CA TYR A 14 1.67 0.13 -5.20
C TYR A 14 1.58 -0.98 -6.27
N GLY A 15 0.76 -2.02 -6.07
CA GLY A 15 0.62 -3.11 -7.03
C GLY A 15 1.93 -3.85 -7.34
N ALA A 16 2.13 -4.26 -8.59
CA ALA A 16 3.39 -4.86 -9.03
C ALA A 16 4.55 -3.84 -9.15
N TYR A 17 4.27 -2.53 -9.10
CA TYR A 17 5.29 -1.48 -9.30
C TYR A 17 6.37 -1.51 -8.22
N ALA A 18 6.02 -1.87 -6.99
CA ALA A 18 6.98 -2.01 -5.89
C ALA A 18 8.02 -3.13 -6.10
N LYS A 19 7.79 -4.05 -7.03
CA LYS A 19 8.74 -5.11 -7.37
C LYS A 19 9.79 -4.65 -8.40
N ARG A 20 9.68 -3.43 -8.96
CA ARG A 20 10.64 -2.92 -9.94
C ARG A 20 11.96 -2.57 -9.25
N PRO A 21 13.12 -3.01 -9.76
CA PRO A 21 14.42 -2.79 -9.11
C PRO A 21 14.69 -1.34 -8.70
N VAL A 22 14.34 -0.39 -9.58
CA VAL A 22 14.52 1.06 -9.35
C VAL A 22 13.67 1.65 -8.22
N VAL A 23 12.70 0.90 -7.70
CA VAL A 23 11.72 1.35 -6.70
C VAL A 23 11.83 0.56 -5.38
N VAL A 24 12.52 -0.59 -5.37
CA VAL A 24 12.62 -1.47 -4.20
C VAL A 24 13.22 -0.73 -3.01
N GLU A 25 14.35 -0.05 -3.17
CA GLU A 25 14.99 0.71 -2.08
C GLU A 25 14.04 1.77 -1.51
N ARG A 26 13.28 2.45 -2.38
CA ARG A 26 12.32 3.46 -1.95
C ARG A 26 11.17 2.85 -1.17
N VAL A 27 10.71 1.66 -1.56
CA VAL A 27 9.65 0.92 -0.86
C VAL A 27 10.13 0.53 0.54
N GLU A 28 11.35 0.01 0.66
CA GLU A 28 11.94 -0.35 1.96
C GLU A 28 12.04 0.85 2.89
N GLN A 29 12.54 1.99 2.40
CA GLN A 29 12.58 3.24 3.17
C GLN A 29 11.18 3.66 3.67
N VAL A 30 10.17 3.61 2.80
CA VAL A 30 8.80 3.96 3.18
C VAL A 30 8.24 2.98 4.21
N MET A 31 8.53 1.68 4.07
CA MET A 31 8.10 0.66 5.03
C MET A 31 8.75 0.85 6.40
N GLU A 32 10.02 1.23 6.48
CA GLU A 32 10.70 1.61 7.72
C GLU A 32 10.00 2.79 8.40
N MET A 33 9.70 3.84 7.63
CA MET A 33 9.04 5.03 8.16
C MET A 33 7.59 4.77 8.60
N LEU A 34 6.94 3.72 8.07
CA LEU A 34 5.58 3.33 8.45
C LEU A 34 5.53 2.44 9.71
N LYS A 35 6.66 1.87 10.16
CA LYS A 35 6.70 0.99 11.36
C LYS A 35 6.02 1.61 12.60
N PRO A 36 6.23 2.89 12.95
CA PRO A 36 5.58 3.50 14.12
C PRO A 36 4.06 3.64 13.98
N HIS A 37 3.55 3.62 12.74
CA HIS A 37 2.14 3.85 12.41
C HIS A 37 1.41 2.59 11.93
N LYS A 38 1.95 1.39 12.19
CA LYS A 38 1.46 0.10 11.68
C LYS A 38 -0.05 -0.11 11.84
N LYS A 39 -0.66 0.36 12.94
CA LYS A 39 -2.11 0.22 13.19
C LYS A 39 -2.99 0.99 12.19
N LYS A 40 -2.47 2.06 11.60
CA LYS A 40 -3.17 2.89 10.61
C LYS A 40 -2.95 2.41 9.17
N VAL A 41 -2.01 1.49 8.96
CA VAL A 41 -1.63 1.02 7.63
C VAL A 41 -2.55 -0.12 7.20
N LYS A 42 -3.21 0.06 6.06
CA LYS A 42 -3.97 -0.96 5.35
C LYS A 42 -3.35 -1.20 3.98
N LYS A 43 -3.53 -2.40 3.43
CA LYS A 43 -3.10 -2.76 2.09
C LYS A 43 -4.32 -2.96 1.20
N LEU A 44 -4.33 -2.32 0.04
CA LEU A 44 -5.30 -2.61 -1.00
C LEU A 44 -4.92 -3.93 -1.67
N ILE A 45 -5.68 -4.99 -1.41
CA ILE A 45 -5.34 -6.34 -1.83
C ILE A 45 -6.28 -6.90 -2.89
N ASN A 46 -5.75 -7.76 -3.74
CA ASN A 46 -6.53 -8.59 -4.65
C ASN A 46 -7.20 -9.72 -3.88
N PRO A 47 -8.54 -9.82 -3.90
CA PRO A 47 -9.22 -10.89 -3.18
C PRO A 47 -8.89 -12.28 -3.74
N VAL A 48 -8.40 -12.37 -4.98
CA VAL A 48 -8.04 -13.65 -5.62
C VAL A 48 -6.59 -14.05 -5.38
N THR A 49 -5.64 -13.12 -5.49
CA THR A 49 -4.20 -13.44 -5.36
C THR A 49 -3.63 -13.08 -3.99
N ASN A 50 -4.38 -12.38 -3.15
CA ASN A 50 -3.97 -11.81 -1.86
C ASN A 50 -2.74 -10.87 -1.94
N GLU A 51 -2.33 -10.47 -3.15
CA GLU A 51 -1.26 -9.50 -3.38
C GLU A 51 -1.77 -8.06 -3.31
N VAL A 52 -0.89 -7.12 -2.96
CA VAL A 52 -1.18 -5.69 -3.05
C VAL A 52 -1.46 -5.33 -4.51
N MET A 53 -2.55 -4.62 -4.78
CA MET A 53 -2.94 -4.20 -6.12
C MET A 53 -2.90 -2.68 -6.29
N HIS A 54 -2.86 -2.24 -7.54
CA HIS A 54 -2.97 -0.82 -7.89
C HIS A 54 -4.44 -0.36 -7.89
N PRO A 55 -4.76 0.90 -7.52
CA PRO A 55 -6.15 1.40 -7.54
C PRO A 55 -6.79 1.35 -8.93
N LEU A 56 -5.97 1.39 -9.98
CA LEU A 56 -6.43 1.27 -11.37
C LEU A 56 -6.74 -0.17 -11.80
N ASN A 57 -6.48 -1.19 -10.97
CA ASN A 57 -6.87 -2.56 -11.27
C ASN A 57 -8.40 -2.67 -11.38
N PRO A 58 -8.96 -3.35 -12.41
CA PRO A 58 -10.41 -3.46 -12.57
C PRO A 58 -11.15 -3.95 -11.32
N LYS A 59 -10.53 -4.85 -10.54
CA LYS A 59 -11.12 -5.36 -9.29
C LYS A 59 -11.17 -4.30 -8.19
N ALA A 60 -10.14 -3.44 -8.08
CA ALA A 60 -10.16 -2.29 -7.17
C ALA A 60 -11.21 -1.26 -7.57
N ARG A 61 -11.49 -1.08 -8.87
CA ARG A 61 -12.52 -0.13 -9.29
C ARG A 61 -13.93 -0.51 -8.87
N GLN A 62 -14.18 -1.81 -8.69
CA GLN A 62 -15.47 -2.32 -8.22
C GLN A 62 -15.61 -2.25 -6.70
N LYS A 63 -14.63 -2.80 -5.97
CA LYS A 63 -14.65 -2.83 -4.51
C LYS A 63 -13.24 -2.82 -3.93
N TRP A 64 -12.99 -1.92 -2.99
CA TRP A 64 -11.74 -1.91 -2.24
C TRP A 64 -11.76 -3.02 -1.20
N THR A 65 -10.77 -3.90 -1.27
CA THR A 65 -10.52 -4.91 -0.24
C THR A 65 -9.28 -4.47 0.52
N LEU A 66 -9.47 -4.02 1.77
CA LEU A 66 -8.40 -3.52 2.62
C LEU A 66 -8.10 -4.54 3.71
N LYS A 67 -6.83 -4.95 3.84
CA LYS A 67 -6.33 -5.82 4.92
C LYS A 67 -5.15 -5.20 5.66
#